data_AF-A0AAV1CD92-F1
#
_entry.id   AF-A0AAV1CD92-F1
#
_cell.length_a   1.000
_cell.length_b   1.000
_cell.length_c   1.000
_cell.angle_alpha   90.00
_cell.angle_beta   90.00
_cell.angle_gamma   90.00
#
_symmetry.space_group_name_H-M   'P 1'
#
loop_
_entity.id
_entity.type
_entity.pdbx_description
1 polymer ?
#
loop_
_entity_poly.entity_id
_entity_poly.type
_entity_poly.pdbx_seq_one_letter_code
_entity_poly.pdbx_strand_id
1 'polypeptide(L)'
;MLWTLQNCCFLAPNLYIKPAKFLPGNSLSSFFTFCILLFNFCVINHNSAKEEMEGSQLQRQAAAMRRTLFEQGYLDEQFIQLEELQDDANPYFVEEVVKLFYTDSSRFIRNIELAMERNPLDFDKLDDVMHQFKGSSSGIGAKKVKKECTQFQDYCKAGNAEGCLRTLQAVKQEHANLKRRLEAYFQLTRQI
;
A
#
# COMPACT_ATOMS: atom_id res chain seq x y z
N MET A 1 48.88 -25.32 -18.38
CA MET A 1 47.41 -25.26 -18.51
C MET A 1 46.94 -24.06 -17.69
N LEU A 2 47.13 -22.86 -18.27
CA LEU A 2 46.79 -21.57 -17.68
C LEU A 2 45.29 -21.34 -17.86
N TRP A 3 44.51 -21.47 -16.80
CA TRP A 3 43.20 -20.84 -16.73
C TRP A 3 43.41 -19.44 -16.18
N THR A 4 43.50 -18.47 -17.09
CA THR A 4 43.54 -17.05 -16.76
C THR A 4 42.22 -16.65 -16.10
N LEU A 5 42.33 -16.06 -14.90
CA LEU A 5 41.28 -15.31 -14.21
C LEU A 5 40.94 -14.02 -14.98
N GLN A 6 40.56 -14.11 -16.25
CA GLN A 6 40.23 -12.96 -17.08
C GLN A 6 38.71 -12.80 -17.29
N ASN A 7 37.88 -13.72 -16.79
CA ASN A 7 36.43 -13.71 -17.07
C ASN A 7 35.51 -13.35 -15.89
N CYS A 8 36.03 -12.99 -14.71
CA CYS A 8 35.17 -12.57 -13.57
C CYS A 8 35.02 -11.05 -13.41
N CYS A 9 35.62 -10.21 -14.28
CA CYS A 9 35.59 -8.74 -14.12
C CYS A 9 34.74 -7.98 -15.15
N PHE A 10 33.98 -8.66 -16.02
CA PHE A 10 33.02 -7.98 -16.89
C PHE A 10 31.63 -8.03 -16.25
N LEU A 11 31.31 -7.08 -15.36
CA LEU A 11 29.95 -6.54 -15.08
C LEU A 11 29.93 -5.63 -13.84
N ALA A 12 30.82 -4.64 -13.74
CA ALA A 12 30.62 -3.46 -12.88
C ALA A 12 31.65 -2.36 -13.22
N PRO A 13 31.29 -1.32 -14.00
CA PRO A 13 32.25 -0.28 -14.39
C PRO A 13 32.76 0.61 -13.23
N ASN A 14 32.28 0.47 -11.99
CA ASN A 14 32.56 1.42 -10.90
C ASN A 14 33.01 0.81 -9.55
N LEU A 15 33.32 -0.49 -9.47
CA LEU A 15 33.90 -1.05 -8.23
C LEU A 15 35.43 -1.18 -8.35
N TYR A 16 36.15 -0.18 -7.84
CA TYR A 16 37.61 -0.19 -7.77
C TYR A 16 38.08 -1.14 -6.66
N ILE A 17 38.16 -2.45 -6.95
CA ILE A 17 38.74 -3.43 -6.04
C ILE A 17 40.26 -3.40 -6.22
N LYS A 18 41.00 -2.88 -5.22
CA LYS A 18 42.47 -2.95 -5.19
C LYS A 18 42.90 -4.43 -5.26
N PRO A 19 43.83 -4.82 -6.16
CA PRO A 19 44.32 -6.19 -6.19
C PRO A 19 45.13 -6.49 -4.93
N ALA A 20 44.71 -7.50 -4.16
CA ALA A 20 45.47 -8.04 -3.05
C ALA A 20 46.76 -8.69 -3.59
N LYS A 21 47.93 -8.22 -3.14
CA LYS A 21 49.22 -8.79 -3.52
C LYS A 21 49.40 -10.15 -2.83
N PHE A 22 49.62 -11.21 -3.61
CA PHE A 22 49.88 -12.56 -3.14
C PHE A 22 51.36 -12.71 -2.75
N LEU A 23 51.65 -13.11 -1.51
CA LEU A 23 53.01 -13.46 -1.05
C LEU A 23 53.26 -14.96 -1.27
N PRO A 24 54.43 -15.38 -1.79
CA PRO A 24 54.69 -16.78 -2.11
C PRO A 24 55.04 -17.57 -0.85
N GLY A 25 54.20 -18.55 -0.48
CA GLY A 25 54.48 -19.45 0.66
C GLY A 25 53.34 -20.35 1.14
N ASN A 26 52.11 -20.20 0.63
CA ASN A 26 50.94 -20.89 1.19
C ASN A 26 50.58 -22.18 0.45
N SER A 27 50.18 -23.22 1.19
CA SER A 27 49.77 -24.53 0.63
C SER A 27 48.54 -24.40 -0.28
N LEU A 28 48.33 -25.37 -1.18
CA LEU A 28 47.15 -25.41 -2.06
C LEU A 28 45.83 -25.26 -1.28
N SER A 29 45.73 -25.75 -0.04
CA SER A 29 44.51 -25.61 0.75
C SER A 29 44.20 -24.15 1.11
N SER A 30 45.22 -23.35 1.39
CA SER A 30 45.07 -21.92 1.70
C SER A 30 44.61 -21.11 0.48
N PHE A 31 45.05 -21.51 -0.73
CA PHE A 31 44.58 -20.90 -1.97
C PHE A 31 43.10 -21.20 -2.24
N PHE A 32 42.67 -22.46 -2.04
CA PHE A 32 41.27 -22.84 -2.18
C PHE A 32 40.37 -22.11 -1.18
N THR A 33 40.78 -22.00 0.09
CA THR A 33 40.03 -21.24 1.10
C THR A 33 39.92 -19.75 0.74
N PHE A 34 41.00 -19.14 0.22
CA PHE A 34 40.99 -17.75 -0.22
C PHE A 34 40.03 -17.51 -1.40
N CYS A 35 40.03 -18.40 -2.39
CA CYS A 35 39.09 -18.33 -3.52
C CYS A 35 37.62 -18.47 -3.08
N ILE A 36 37.33 -19.35 -2.13
CA ILE A 36 35.98 -19.51 -1.56
C ILE A 36 35.54 -18.25 -0.81
N LEU A 37 36.43 -17.62 -0.03
CA LEU A 37 36.11 -16.37 0.68
C LEU A 37 35.81 -15.21 -0.27
N LEU A 38 36.61 -15.05 -1.33
CA LEU A 38 36.36 -14.02 -2.35
C LEU A 38 35.04 -14.26 -3.12
N PHE A 39 34.72 -15.52 -3.44
CA PHE A 39 33.45 -15.86 -4.08
C PHE A 39 32.26 -15.54 -3.17
N ASN A 40 32.31 -15.97 -1.91
CA ASN A 40 31.25 -15.66 -0.93
C ASN A 40 31.11 -14.14 -0.73
N PHE A 41 32.22 -13.41 -0.60
CA PHE A 41 32.18 -11.95 -0.48
C PHE A 41 31.56 -11.27 -1.72
N CYS A 42 31.90 -11.72 -2.93
CA CYS A 42 31.31 -11.20 -4.16
C CYS A 42 29.81 -11.47 -4.25
N VAL A 43 29.38 -12.70 -3.93
CA VAL A 43 27.95 -13.08 -3.90
C VAL A 43 27.18 -12.28 -2.85
N ILE A 44 27.74 -12.09 -1.65
CA ILE A 44 27.13 -11.28 -0.59
C ILE A 44 26.96 -9.83 -1.06
N ASN A 45 28.01 -9.19 -1.60
CA ASN A 45 27.92 -7.81 -2.09
C ASN A 45 26.95 -7.66 -3.28
N HIS A 46 26.91 -8.64 -4.20
CA HIS A 46 25.95 -8.62 -5.31
C HIS A 46 24.51 -8.77 -4.80
N ASN A 47 24.27 -9.62 -3.81
CA ASN A 47 22.95 -9.77 -3.20
C ASN A 47 22.53 -8.50 -2.43
N SER A 48 23.44 -7.91 -1.64
CA SER A 48 23.16 -6.64 -0.94
C SER A 48 22.88 -5.48 -1.91
N ALA A 49 23.64 -5.36 -2.99
CA ALA A 49 23.39 -4.33 -4.02
C ALA A 49 22.07 -4.55 -4.77
N LYS A 50 21.65 -5.80 -4.94
CA LYS A 50 20.34 -6.15 -5.53
C LYS A 50 19.19 -5.80 -4.57
N GLU A 51 19.33 -6.11 -3.29
CA GLU A 51 18.36 -5.78 -2.24
C GLU A 51 18.18 -4.26 -2.09
N GLU A 52 19.27 -3.48 -2.12
CA GLU A 52 19.19 -2.01 -2.07
C GLU A 52 18.46 -1.41 -3.30
N MET A 53 18.69 -1.98 -4.49
CA MET A 53 18.06 -1.53 -5.73
C MET A 53 16.56 -1.89 -5.77
N GLU A 54 16.21 -3.10 -5.33
CA GLU A 54 14.81 -3.56 -5.22
C GLU A 54 14.05 -2.75 -4.16
N GLY A 55 14.64 -2.48 -2.99
CA GLY A 55 14.06 -1.61 -1.96
C GLY A 55 13.80 -0.18 -2.47
N SER A 56 14.76 0.39 -3.21
CA SER A 56 14.58 1.70 -3.86
C SER A 56 13.49 1.70 -4.94
N GLN A 57 13.28 0.57 -5.64
CA GLN A 57 12.22 0.43 -6.63
C GLN A 57 10.84 0.30 -5.97
N LEU A 58 10.70 -0.53 -4.93
CA LEU A 58 9.46 -0.72 -4.18
C LEU A 58 9.00 0.58 -3.50
N GLN A 59 9.93 1.32 -2.90
CA GLN A 59 9.66 2.65 -2.33
C GLN A 59 9.12 3.64 -3.37
N ARG A 60 9.77 3.71 -4.55
CA ARG A 60 9.29 4.58 -5.65
C ARG A 60 7.91 4.18 -6.14
N GLN A 61 7.65 2.88 -6.24
CA GLN A 61 6.35 2.36 -6.67
C GLN A 61 5.26 2.66 -5.63
N ALA A 62 5.54 2.50 -4.34
CA ALA A 62 4.59 2.83 -3.26
C ALA A 62 4.29 4.32 -3.23
N ALA A 63 5.31 5.18 -3.35
CA ALA A 63 5.15 6.62 -3.41
C ALA A 63 4.32 7.05 -4.64
N ALA A 64 4.53 6.44 -5.81
CA ALA A 64 3.75 6.72 -7.02
C ALA A 64 2.29 6.26 -6.88
N MET A 65 2.05 5.10 -6.28
CA MET A 65 0.71 4.61 -6.01
C MET A 65 -0.02 5.53 -5.03
N ARG A 66 0.63 5.90 -3.92
CA ARG A 66 0.10 6.87 -2.95
C ARG A 66 -0.29 8.16 -3.64
N ARG A 67 0.63 8.76 -4.42
CA ARG A 67 0.35 9.99 -5.17
C ARG A 67 -0.89 9.86 -6.07
N THR A 68 -0.99 8.75 -6.80
CA THR A 68 -2.13 8.48 -7.69
C THR A 68 -3.46 8.43 -6.92
N LEU A 69 -3.48 7.94 -5.67
CA LEU A 69 -4.69 7.92 -4.84
C LEU A 69 -5.18 9.34 -4.51
N PHE A 70 -4.27 10.27 -4.22
CA PHE A 70 -4.61 11.67 -3.98
C PHE A 70 -4.99 12.40 -5.28
N GLU A 71 -4.21 12.25 -6.35
CA GLU A 71 -4.45 12.90 -7.64
C GLU A 71 -5.79 12.48 -8.26
N GLN A 72 -6.15 11.19 -8.16
CA GLN A 72 -7.45 10.69 -8.62
C GLN A 72 -8.59 10.99 -7.64
N GLY A 73 -8.30 11.66 -6.52
CA GLY A 73 -9.26 12.10 -5.52
C GLY A 73 -9.88 10.97 -4.70
N TYR A 74 -9.21 9.82 -4.57
CA TYR A 74 -9.66 8.74 -3.69
C TYR A 74 -9.43 9.07 -2.22
N LEU A 75 -8.31 9.72 -1.92
CA LEU A 75 -7.92 10.15 -0.59
C LEU A 75 -7.87 11.68 -0.49
N ASP A 76 -8.08 12.20 0.71
CA ASP A 76 -7.91 13.62 1.06
C ASP A 76 -6.93 13.79 2.24
N GLU A 77 -6.75 15.04 2.67
CA GLU A 77 -5.76 15.44 3.69
C GLU A 77 -5.92 14.69 5.01
N GLN A 78 -7.12 14.16 5.32
CA GLN A 78 -7.32 13.36 6.53
C GLN A 78 -6.48 12.08 6.53
N PHE A 79 -6.23 11.48 5.37
CA PHE A 79 -5.37 10.29 5.28
C PHE A 79 -3.91 10.64 5.60
N ILE A 80 -3.45 11.85 5.27
CA ILE A 80 -2.11 12.33 5.62
C ILE A 80 -1.99 12.46 7.14
N GLN A 81 -3.00 13.07 7.78
CA GLN A 81 -3.03 13.17 9.25
C GLN A 81 -3.04 11.79 9.91
N LEU A 82 -3.69 10.79 9.30
CA LEU A 82 -3.67 9.43 9.80
C LEU A 82 -2.28 8.79 9.68
N GLU A 83 -1.56 9.04 8.58
CA GLU A 83 -0.17 8.61 8.38
C GLU A 83 0.79 9.27 9.39
N GLU A 84 0.58 10.53 9.74
CA GLU A 84 1.39 11.26 10.74
C GLU A 84 1.31 10.68 12.16
N LEU A 85 0.28 9.88 12.45
CA LEU A 85 0.14 9.17 13.74
C LEU A 85 0.89 7.84 13.77
N GLN A 86 1.42 7.38 12.64
CA GLN A 86 2.21 6.16 12.55
C GLN A 86 3.66 6.44 12.99
N ASP A 87 4.23 5.56 13.81
CA ASP A 87 5.62 5.63 14.26
C ASP A 87 6.30 4.25 14.22
N ASP A 88 7.58 4.21 14.60
CA ASP A 88 8.37 2.97 14.62
C ASP A 88 7.85 1.94 15.65
N ALA A 89 7.07 2.37 16.65
CA ALA A 89 6.46 1.49 17.64
C ALA A 89 5.15 0.87 17.13
N ASN A 90 4.45 1.52 16.20
CA ASN A 90 3.25 1.02 15.53
C ASN A 90 3.30 1.20 14.00
N PRO A 91 4.13 0.42 13.29
CA PRO A 91 4.36 0.58 11.85
C PRO A 91 3.15 0.19 10.96
N TYR A 92 2.09 -0.38 11.54
CA TYR A 92 0.88 -0.82 10.81
C TYR A 92 -0.38 -0.03 11.18
N PHE A 93 -0.27 1.02 11.99
CA PHE A 93 -1.40 1.80 12.49
C PHE A 93 -2.41 2.17 11.40
N VAL A 94 -1.93 2.73 10.28
CA VAL A 94 -2.79 3.17 9.19
C VAL A 94 -3.52 1.99 8.54
N GLU A 95 -2.81 0.88 8.30
CA GLU A 95 -3.40 -0.33 7.72
C GLU A 95 -4.48 -0.92 8.65
N GLU A 96 -4.24 -0.93 9.97
CA GLU A 96 -5.20 -1.40 10.97
C GLU A 96 -6.46 -0.54 11.02
N VAL A 97 -6.31 0.79 11.04
CA VAL A 97 -7.44 1.72 11.00
C VAL A 97 -8.26 1.54 9.72
N VAL A 98 -7.60 1.38 8.57
CA VAL A 98 -8.29 1.11 7.29
C VAL A 98 -9.00 -0.24 7.31
N LYS A 99 -8.40 -1.30 7.87
CA LYS A 99 -9.05 -2.61 8.04
C LYS A 99 -10.29 -2.51 8.93
N LEU A 100 -10.22 -1.75 10.02
CA LEU A 100 -11.35 -1.51 10.90
C LEU A 100 -12.48 -0.79 10.15
N PHE A 101 -12.15 0.27 9.40
CA PHE A 101 -13.12 0.95 8.52
C PHE A 101 -13.82 -0.02 7.56
N TYR A 102 -13.08 -0.91 6.90
CA TYR A 102 -13.68 -1.89 5.98
C TYR A 102 -14.55 -2.94 6.68
N THR A 103 -14.23 -3.26 7.93
CA THR A 103 -15.04 -4.15 8.77
C THR A 103 -16.35 -3.47 9.14
N ASP A 104 -16.31 -2.23 9.63
CA ASP A 104 -17.49 -1.49 10.06
C ASP A 104 -18.40 -1.07 8.88
N SER A 105 -17.81 -0.64 7.78
CA SER A 105 -18.54 -0.25 6.56
C SER A 105 -19.40 -1.37 5.99
N SER A 106 -18.99 -2.64 6.13
CA SER A 106 -19.83 -3.78 5.72
C SER A 106 -21.17 -3.82 6.48
N ARG A 107 -21.16 -3.44 7.76
CA ARG A 107 -22.36 -3.35 8.60
C ARG A 107 -23.21 -2.16 8.20
N PHE A 108 -22.60 -1.00 7.94
CA PHE A 108 -23.33 0.18 7.48
C PHE A 108 -24.05 -0.07 6.15
N ILE A 109 -23.35 -0.58 5.14
CA ILE A 109 -23.92 -0.86 3.81
C ILE A 109 -25.09 -1.83 3.94
N ARG A 110 -24.93 -2.93 4.69
CA ARG A 110 -26.01 -3.90 4.93
C ARG A 110 -27.22 -3.27 5.62
N ASN A 111 -26.99 -2.42 6.63
CA ASN A 111 -28.07 -1.76 7.35
C ASN A 111 -28.86 -0.79 6.45
N ILE A 112 -28.17 -0.10 5.54
CA ILE A 112 -28.80 0.78 4.55
C ILE A 112 -29.63 -0.04 3.55
N GLU A 113 -29.08 -1.14 3.03
CA GLU A 113 -29.80 -2.04 2.13
C GLU A 113 -31.10 -2.57 2.77
N LEU A 114 -31.01 -3.08 4.01
CA LEU A 114 -32.19 -3.56 4.76
C LEU A 114 -33.21 -2.45 5.06
N ALA A 115 -32.75 -1.20 5.25
CA ALA A 115 -33.65 -0.07 5.45
C ALA A 115 -34.34 0.35 4.15
N MET A 116 -33.68 0.17 2.99
CA MET A 116 -34.25 0.44 1.67
C MET A 116 -35.30 -0.59 1.22
N GLU A 117 -35.31 -1.79 1.81
CA GLU A 117 -36.32 -2.82 1.53
C GLU A 117 -37.67 -2.58 2.24
N ARG A 118 -37.74 -1.60 3.15
CA ARG A 118 -38.94 -1.31 3.94
C ARG A 118 -39.99 -0.56 3.12
N ASN A 119 -41.27 -0.83 3.41
CA ASN A 119 -42.39 -0.10 2.82
C ASN A 119 -43.40 0.28 3.92
N PRO A 120 -43.66 1.58 4.17
CA PRO A 120 -43.04 2.74 3.52
C PRO A 120 -41.55 2.87 3.87
N LEU A 121 -40.81 3.58 3.01
CA LEU A 121 -39.39 3.88 3.23
C LEU A 121 -39.25 4.88 4.39
N ASP A 122 -38.32 4.61 5.30
CA ASP A 122 -38.01 5.49 6.43
C ASP A 122 -36.76 6.32 6.07
N PHE A 123 -36.98 7.52 5.53
CA PHE A 123 -35.90 8.40 5.05
C PHE A 123 -35.05 8.96 6.19
N ASP A 124 -35.63 9.23 7.36
CA ASP A 124 -34.90 9.72 8.53
C ASP A 124 -33.91 8.66 9.01
N LYS A 125 -34.37 7.40 9.11
CA LYS A 125 -33.49 6.28 9.45
C LYS A 125 -32.39 6.05 8.41
N LEU A 126 -32.70 6.21 7.12
CA LEU A 126 -31.68 6.10 6.06
C LEU A 126 -30.62 7.21 6.18
N ASP A 127 -31.05 8.44 6.46
CA ASP A 127 -30.15 9.58 6.67
C ASP A 127 -29.25 9.34 7.89
N ASP A 128 -29.79 8.87 9.01
CA ASP A 128 -29.04 8.59 10.24
C ASP A 128 -27.93 7.55 10.03
N VAL A 129 -28.24 6.44 9.34
CA VAL A 129 -27.25 5.38 9.08
C VAL A 129 -26.21 5.87 8.08
N MET A 130 -26.62 6.62 7.05
CA MET A 130 -25.69 7.18 6.06
C MET A 130 -24.79 8.26 6.68
N HIS A 131 -25.29 9.06 7.61
CA HIS A 131 -24.52 10.07 8.34
C HIS A 131 -23.36 9.41 9.12
N GLN A 132 -23.63 8.31 9.82
CA GLN A 132 -22.60 7.56 10.53
C GLN A 132 -21.56 6.98 9.57
N PHE A 133 -22.01 6.42 8.45
CA PHE A 133 -21.09 5.87 7.46
C PHE A 133 -20.23 6.95 6.79
N LYS A 134 -20.81 8.12 6.52
CA LYS A 134 -20.08 9.31 6.06
C LYS A 134 -19.03 9.76 7.07
N GLY A 135 -19.36 9.78 8.37
CA GLY A 135 -18.42 10.10 9.44
C GLY A 135 -17.24 9.13 9.47
N SER A 136 -17.53 7.82 9.43
CA SER A 136 -16.50 6.77 9.34
C SER A 136 -15.62 6.92 8.09
N SER A 137 -16.22 7.19 6.93
CA SER A 137 -15.49 7.45 5.67
C SER A 137 -14.63 8.71 5.74
N SER A 138 -15.11 9.74 6.43
CA SER A 138 -14.35 10.97 6.66
C SER A 138 -13.13 10.68 7.51
N GLY A 139 -13.23 9.84 8.55
CA GLY A 139 -12.13 9.51 9.46
C GLY A 139 -10.90 8.88 8.80
N ILE A 140 -11.06 8.20 7.66
CA ILE A 140 -9.93 7.65 6.88
C ILE A 140 -9.60 8.47 5.61
N GLY A 141 -10.24 9.63 5.42
CA GLY A 141 -10.05 10.45 4.23
C GLY A 141 -10.60 9.85 2.93
N ALA A 142 -11.62 8.97 2.98
CA ALA A 142 -12.23 8.35 1.82
C ALA A 142 -13.10 9.35 1.02
N LYS A 143 -12.45 10.25 0.28
CA LYS A 143 -13.03 11.45 -0.33
C LYS A 143 -14.22 11.16 -1.25
N LYS A 144 -14.10 10.20 -2.19
CA LYS A 144 -15.20 9.86 -3.11
C LYS A 144 -16.37 9.19 -2.41
N VAL A 145 -16.10 8.27 -1.48
CA VAL A 145 -17.16 7.62 -0.68
C VAL A 145 -17.95 8.68 0.10
N LYS A 146 -17.24 9.57 0.80
CA LYS A 146 -17.83 10.70 1.54
C LYS A 146 -18.71 11.60 0.66
N LYS A 147 -18.30 11.83 -0.60
CA LYS A 147 -19.08 12.61 -1.57
C LYS A 147 -20.40 11.91 -1.91
N GLU A 148 -20.35 10.64 -2.28
CA GLU A 148 -21.56 9.87 -2.62
C GLU A 148 -22.50 9.72 -1.41
N CYS A 149 -21.94 9.54 -0.20
CA CYS A 149 -22.74 9.56 1.03
C CYS A 149 -23.47 10.90 1.21
N THR A 150 -22.82 12.03 0.94
CA THR A 150 -23.45 13.35 1.04
C THR A 150 -24.62 13.48 0.05
N GLN A 151 -24.44 13.02 -1.18
CA GLN A 151 -25.51 13.04 -2.18
C GLN A 151 -26.67 12.12 -1.81
N PHE A 152 -26.40 10.97 -1.20
CA PHE A 152 -27.45 10.09 -0.67
C PHE A 152 -28.28 10.79 0.41
N GLN A 153 -27.63 11.51 1.34
CA GLN A 153 -28.32 12.28 2.38
C GLN A 153 -29.22 13.37 1.79
N ASP A 154 -28.78 14.04 0.71
CA ASP A 154 -29.60 15.03 0.01
C ASP A 154 -30.86 14.41 -0.59
N TYR A 155 -30.77 13.18 -1.11
CA TYR A 155 -31.94 12.44 -1.59
C TYR A 155 -32.85 11.94 -0.46
N CYS A 156 -32.30 11.62 0.72
CA CYS A 156 -33.10 11.30 1.89
C CYS A 156 -33.97 12.50 2.30
N LYS A 157 -33.35 13.68 2.42
CA LYS A 157 -34.06 14.94 2.75
C LYS A 157 -35.11 15.33 1.71
N ALA A 158 -34.90 14.96 0.45
CA ALA A 158 -35.86 15.18 -0.63
C ALA A 158 -36.95 14.10 -0.74
N GLY A 159 -36.92 13.04 0.07
CA GLY A 159 -37.84 11.91 -0.02
C GLY A 159 -37.73 11.13 -1.34
N ASN A 160 -36.55 11.14 -1.97
CA ASN A 160 -36.34 10.57 -3.30
C ASN A 160 -35.74 9.15 -3.22
N ALA A 161 -36.61 8.14 -3.18
CA ALA A 161 -36.21 6.73 -3.09
C ALA A 161 -35.31 6.26 -4.25
N GLU A 162 -35.61 6.68 -5.48
CA GLU A 162 -34.80 6.32 -6.65
C GLU A 162 -33.40 6.96 -6.58
N GLY A 163 -33.33 8.21 -6.14
CA GLY A 163 -32.07 8.91 -5.88
C GLY A 163 -31.23 8.22 -4.82
N CYS A 164 -31.84 7.80 -3.70
CA CYS A 164 -31.19 7.00 -2.66
C CYS A 164 -30.65 5.68 -3.22
N LEU A 165 -31.44 4.95 -4.01
CA LEU A 165 -31.01 3.68 -4.58
C LEU A 165 -29.81 3.87 -5.53
N ARG A 166 -29.86 4.86 -6.43
CA ARG A 166 -28.75 5.15 -7.36
C ARG A 166 -27.47 5.54 -6.62
N THR A 167 -27.58 6.41 -5.63
CA THR A 167 -26.41 6.85 -4.85
C THR A 167 -25.87 5.75 -3.93
N LEU A 168 -26.71 4.84 -3.42
CA LEU A 168 -26.22 3.67 -2.70
C LEU A 168 -25.34 2.77 -3.58
N GLN A 169 -25.71 2.57 -4.86
CA GLN A 169 -24.86 1.83 -5.78
C GLN A 169 -23.52 2.56 -6.04
N ALA A 170 -23.54 3.89 -6.18
CA ALA A 170 -22.33 4.69 -6.33
C ALA A 170 -21.42 4.60 -5.07
N VAL A 171 -22.00 4.68 -3.87
CA VAL A 171 -21.29 4.47 -2.60
C VAL A 171 -20.60 3.11 -2.58
N LYS A 172 -21.31 2.03 -2.92
CA LYS A 172 -20.75 0.66 -2.96
C LYS A 172 -19.62 0.55 -3.98
N GLN A 173 -19.77 1.16 -5.15
CA GLN A 173 -18.75 1.15 -6.20
C GLN A 173 -17.47 1.87 -5.75
N GLU A 174 -17.59 3.10 -5.22
CA GLU A 174 -16.44 3.88 -4.78
C GLU A 174 -15.77 3.25 -3.54
N HIS A 175 -16.55 2.66 -2.64
CA HIS A 175 -16.05 1.89 -1.52
C HIS A 175 -15.19 0.70 -1.96
N ALA A 176 -15.70 -0.12 -2.89
CA ALA A 176 -14.98 -1.27 -3.43
C ALA A 176 -13.75 -0.87 -4.26
N ASN A 177 -13.82 0.26 -4.98
CA ASN A 177 -12.68 0.81 -5.72
C ASN A 177 -11.57 1.25 -4.77
N LEU A 178 -11.90 2.00 -3.72
CA LEU A 178 -10.93 2.44 -2.72
C LEU A 178 -10.31 1.23 -2.01
N LYS A 179 -11.12 0.22 -1.67
CA LYS A 179 -10.65 -0.98 -0.96
C LYS A 179 -9.54 -1.69 -1.71
N ARG A 180 -9.79 -2.04 -2.98
CA ARG A 180 -8.81 -2.74 -3.82
C ARG A 180 -7.50 -1.96 -3.97
N ARG A 181 -7.61 -0.63 -4.05
CA ARG A 181 -6.45 0.25 -4.22
C ARG A 181 -5.62 0.37 -2.95
N LEU A 182 -6.27 0.53 -1.79
CA LEU A 182 -5.59 0.55 -0.49
C LEU A 182 -4.99 -0.82 -0.16
N GLU A 183 -5.66 -1.92 -0.48
CA GLU A 183 -5.09 -3.27 -0.33
C GLU A 183 -3.81 -3.45 -1.16
N ALA A 184 -3.82 -3.01 -2.42
CA ALA A 184 -2.62 -3.05 -3.26
C ALA A 184 -1.50 -2.14 -2.73
N TYR A 185 -1.85 -0.96 -2.22
CA TYR A 185 -0.90 -0.04 -1.59
C TYR A 185 -0.25 -0.67 -0.36
N PHE A 186 -1.04 -1.21 0.58
CA PHE A 186 -0.51 -1.84 1.79
C PHE A 186 0.23 -3.16 1.53
N GLN A 187 -0.12 -3.90 0.46
CA GLN A 187 0.67 -5.05 0.03
C GLN A 187 2.07 -4.64 -0.44
N LEU A 188 2.19 -3.48 -1.09
CA LEU A 188 3.46 -2.98 -1.57
C LEU A 188 4.30 -2.38 -0.44
N THR A 189 3.68 -1.62 0.47
CA THR A 189 4.40 -1.02 1.62
C THR A 189 4.94 -2.08 2.58
N ARG A 190 4.30 -3.24 2.71
CA ARG A 190 4.81 -4.37 3.51
C ARG A 190 6.04 -5.06 2.94
N GLN A 191 6.37 -4.80 1.68
CA GLN A 191 7.56 -5.35 1.01
C GLN A 191 8.77 -4.42 1.07
N ILE A 192 8.57 -3.20 1.58
CA ILE A 192 9.63 -2.21 1.85
C ILE A 192 10.19 -2.49 3.24
#